data_AF-A0A495I1W3-F1
#
_entry.id   AF-A0A495I1W3-F1
#
_cell.length_a   1.000
_cell.length_b   1.000
_cell.length_c   1.000
_cell.angle_alpha   90.00
_cell.angle_beta   90.00
_cell.angle_gamma   90.00
#
_symmetry.space_group_name_H-M   'P 1'
#
loop_
_entity.id
_entity.type
_entity.pdbx_description
1 polymer ?
#
loop_
_entity_poly.entity_id
_entity_poly.type
_entity_poly.pdbx_seq_one_letter_code
_entity_poly.pdbx_strand_id
1 'polypeptide(L)' 'MTSPSPSASSATDAPAASVCPLCGQPNLCAIAAGQPAESCWCMAPGSVASEALVALRPEQRGKTCICPACGSRGRPPSSS' A
#
# COMPACT_ATOMS: atom_id res chain seq x y z
N MET A 1 14.05 30.28 36.10
CA MET A 1 12.91 29.81 35.29
C MET A 1 13.48 29.12 34.05
N THR A 2 13.71 27.80 34.14
CA THR A 2 14.31 27.01 33.06
C THR A 2 13.20 26.56 32.12
N SER A 3 13.24 27.01 30.87
CA SER A 3 12.41 26.45 29.80
C SER A 3 13.00 25.13 29.35
N PRO A 4 12.27 24.01 29.31
CA PRO A 4 12.67 22.90 28.48
C PRO A 4 12.32 23.21 27.01
N SER A 5 13.33 23.14 26.14
CA SER A 5 13.18 23.03 24.68
C SER A 5 12.23 21.89 24.30
N PRO A 6 11.49 22.00 23.18
CA PRO A 6 10.78 20.86 22.62
C PRO A 6 11.80 19.84 22.11
N SER A 7 12.00 18.77 22.88
CA SER A 7 12.85 17.65 22.49
C SER A 7 12.17 16.90 21.34
N ALA A 8 12.89 16.79 20.23
CA ALA A 8 12.48 16.04 19.05
C ALA A 8 12.00 14.63 19.43
N SER A 9 10.81 14.28 19.00
CA SER A 9 10.41 12.89 18.78
C SER A 9 9.54 12.87 17.54
N SER A 10 10.20 13.19 16.43
CA SER A 10 9.85 12.74 15.10
C SER A 10 9.77 11.21 15.14
N ALA A 11 8.60 10.68 15.49
CA ALA A 11 8.20 9.37 15.00
C ALA A 11 7.77 9.59 13.54
N THR A 12 8.77 9.55 12.67
CA THR A 12 8.65 8.87 11.37
C THR A 12 7.39 9.23 10.58
N ASP A 13 7.39 10.39 9.94
CA ASP A 13 6.59 10.62 8.72
C ASP A 13 7.21 9.82 7.57
N ALA A 14 7.32 8.50 7.74
CA ALA A 14 7.41 7.63 6.58
C ALA A 14 6.11 7.87 5.84
N PRO A 15 6.14 8.32 4.57
CA PRO A 15 4.92 8.75 3.94
C PRO A 15 3.98 7.54 3.91
N ALA A 16 2.84 7.75 4.56
CA ALA A 16 1.96 6.68 4.99
C ALA A 16 1.68 5.77 3.78
N ALA A 17 2.20 4.55 3.82
CA ALA A 17 1.89 3.54 2.81
C ALA A 17 0.36 3.52 2.68
N SER A 18 -0.15 3.93 1.51
CA SER A 18 -1.57 4.25 1.38
C SER A 18 -2.43 3.03 1.71
N VAL A 19 -3.68 3.24 2.12
CA VAL A 19 -4.54 2.10 2.44
C VAL A 19 -4.96 1.34 1.18
N CYS A 20 -5.01 0.02 1.26
CA CYS A 20 -5.51 -0.84 0.21
C CYS A 20 -7.04 -0.66 0.10
N PRO A 21 -7.57 -0.29 -1.07
CA PRO A 21 -9.01 -0.04 -1.24
C PRO A 21 -9.87 -1.31 -1.17
N LEU A 22 -9.25 -2.50 -1.18
CA LEU A 22 -9.96 -3.78 -1.12
C LEU A 22 -10.21 -4.26 0.31
N CYS A 23 -9.32 -3.92 1.26
CA CYS A 23 -9.37 -4.44 2.63
C CYS A 23 -9.07 -3.41 3.73
N GLY A 24 -8.72 -2.16 3.38
CA GLY A 24 -8.39 -1.09 4.31
C GLY A 24 -7.03 -1.19 5.00
N GLN A 25 -6.28 -2.28 4.81
CA GLN A 25 -4.94 -2.48 5.37
C GLN A 25 -3.87 -1.71 4.59
N PRO A 26 -2.68 -1.43 5.16
CA PRO A 26 -1.60 -0.76 4.44
C PRO A 26 -1.25 -1.51 3.14
N ASN A 27 -1.09 -0.76 2.04
CA ASN A 27 -0.77 -1.32 0.74
C ASN A 27 0.73 -1.69 0.57
N LEU A 28 1.58 -1.24 1.50
CA LEU A 28 3.03 -1.44 1.49
C LEU A 28 3.70 -0.96 0.19
N CYS A 29 3.16 0.08 -0.43
CA CYS A 29 3.74 0.67 -1.64
C CYS A 29 5.03 1.40 -1.31
N ALA A 30 6.15 0.94 -1.90
CA ALA A 30 7.46 1.57 -1.73
C ALA A 30 7.46 3.02 -2.26
N ILE A 31 6.85 3.27 -3.42
CA ILE A 31 6.78 4.63 -4.01
C ILE A 31 6.04 5.59 -3.06
N ALA A 32 4.91 5.15 -2.50
CA ALA A 32 4.16 5.94 -1.52
C ALA A 32 4.95 6.16 -0.22
N ALA A 33 5.84 5.24 0.12
CA ALA A 33 6.79 5.33 1.24
C ALA A 33 8.09 6.12 0.89
N GLY A 34 8.16 6.76 -0.28
CA GLY A 34 9.34 7.52 -0.70
C GLY A 34 10.55 6.63 -1.02
N GLN A 35 10.31 5.36 -1.31
CA GLN A 35 11.30 4.35 -1.65
C GLN A 35 11.30 4.07 -3.17
N PRO A 36 12.41 3.54 -3.71
CA PRO A 36 12.50 3.15 -5.11
C PRO A 36 11.38 2.19 -5.54
N ALA A 37 10.91 2.37 -6.78
CA ALA A 37 9.83 1.58 -7.34
C ALA A 37 10.22 0.10 -7.45
N GLU A 38 11.48 -0.19 -7.78
CA GLU A 38 12.01 -1.56 -7.85
C GLU A 38 11.98 -2.29 -6.49
N SER A 39 11.98 -1.56 -5.37
CA SER A 39 11.83 -2.14 -4.03
C SER A 39 10.36 -2.39 -3.66
N CYS A 40 9.40 -2.00 -4.50
CA CYS A 40 7.99 -2.26 -4.24
C CYS A 40 7.67 -3.74 -4.44
N TRP A 41 6.96 -4.33 -3.47
CA TRP A 41 6.58 -5.75 -3.54
C TRP A 41 5.82 -6.10 -4.84
N CYS A 42 5.04 -5.15 -5.39
CA CYS A 42 4.23 -5.38 -6.58
C CYS A 42 5.05 -5.39 -7.88
N MET A 43 6.29 -4.90 -7.87
CA MET A 43 7.19 -4.91 -9.03
C MET A 43 7.88 -6.26 -9.24
N ALA A 44 7.91 -7.12 -8.21
CA ALA A 44 8.42 -8.47 -8.37
C ALA A 44 7.50 -9.29 -9.31
N PRO A 45 8.08 -10.00 -10.29
CA PRO A 45 7.30 -10.74 -11.29
C PRO A 45 6.43 -11.80 -10.63
N GLY A 46 5.14 -11.85 -11.01
CA GLY A 46 4.17 -12.80 -10.46
C GLY A 46 3.62 -12.45 -9.07
N SER A 47 4.00 -11.32 -8.47
CA SER A 47 3.51 -10.94 -7.14
C SER A 47 2.05 -10.46 -7.14
N VAL A 48 1.59 -9.90 -8.27
CA VAL A 48 0.22 -9.41 -8.46
C VAL A 48 -0.54 -10.34 -9.39
N ALA A 49 -1.57 -11.00 -8.88
CA ALA A 49 -2.49 -11.79 -9.66
C ALA A 49 -3.40 -10.90 -10.52
N SER A 50 -3.67 -11.30 -11.76
CA SER A 50 -4.60 -10.58 -12.64
C SER A 50 -5.99 -10.44 -12.03
N GLU A 51 -6.40 -11.44 -11.25
CA GLU A 51 -7.66 -11.46 -10.48
C GLU A 51 -7.78 -10.29 -9.51
N ALA A 52 -6.66 -9.89 -8.89
CA ALA A 52 -6.61 -8.77 -7.96
C ALA A 52 -6.80 -7.43 -8.69
N LEU A 53 -6.32 -7.33 -9.93
CA LEU A 53 -6.54 -6.14 -10.77
C LEU A 53 -7.99 -6.07 -11.27
N VAL A 54 -8.61 -7.22 -11.58
CA VAL A 54 -10.03 -7.31 -11.95
C VAL A 54 -10.92 -6.90 -10.77
N ALA A 55 -10.55 -7.25 -9.54
CA ALA A 55 -11.27 -6.86 -8.32
C ALA A 55 -11.32 -5.34 -8.08
N LEU A 56 -10.36 -4.59 -8.60
CA LEU A 56 -10.38 -3.12 -8.55
C LEU A 56 -11.45 -2.57 -9.49
N ARG A 57 -12.08 -1.46 -9.07
CA ARG A 57 -12.94 -0.68 -9.97
C ARG A 57 -12.11 -0.21 -11.17
N PRO A 58 -12.70 -0.13 -12.38
CA PRO A 58 -11.96 0.28 -13.57
C PRO A 58 -11.27 1.63 -13.41
N GLU A 59 -11.88 2.57 -12.69
CA GLU A 59 -11.31 3.89 -12.41
C GLU A 59 -10.08 3.87 -11.50
N GLN A 60 -9.91 2.81 -10.71
CA GLN A 60 -8.82 2.64 -9.74
C GLN A 60 -7.63 1.87 -10.32
N ARG A 61 -7.82 1.10 -11.40
CA ARG A 61 -6.76 0.30 -12.03
C ARG A 61 -5.64 1.21 -12.53
N GLY A 62 -4.39 0.89 -12.14
CA GLY A 62 -3.20 1.68 -12.48
C GLY A 62 -3.05 3.00 -11.72
N LYS A 63 -4.01 3.36 -10.85
CA LYS A 63 -3.98 4.62 -10.08
C LYS A 63 -3.83 4.43 -8.58
N THR A 64 -4.15 3.24 -8.07
CA THR A 64 -4.05 2.92 -6.64
C THR A 64 -3.26 1.64 -6.44
N CYS A 65 -2.47 1.60 -5.36
CA CYS A 65 -1.73 0.41 -4.98
C CYS A 65 -2.58 -0.43 -4.01
N ILE A 66 -2.51 -1.75 -4.17
CA ILE A 66 -3.13 -2.75 -3.30
C ILE A 66 -2.11 -3.33 -2.33
N CYS A 67 -2.54 -4.06 -1.30
CA CYS A 67 -1.62 -4.76 -0.39
C CYS A 67 -1.20 -6.12 -0.97
N PRO A 68 -0.10 -6.72 -0.49
CA PRO A 68 0.35 -8.04 -0.94
C PRO A 68 -0.73 -9.10 -0.78
N ALA A 69 -1.44 -9.11 0.34
CA ALA A 69 -2.49 -10.09 0.60
C ALA A 69 -3.60 -10.05 -0.47
N CYS A 70 -4.09 -8.86 -0.83
CA CYS A 70 -5.10 -8.72 -1.89
C CYS A 70 -4.51 -8.93 -3.28
N GLY A 71 -3.25 -8.54 -3.49
CA GLY A 71 -2.52 -8.74 -4.74
C GLY A 71 -2.29 -10.19 -5.10
N SER A 72 -1.99 -11.04 -4.11
CA SER A 72 -1.67 -12.46 -4.34
C SER A 72 -2.90 -13.36 -4.45
N ARG A 73 -4.06 -12.94 -3.91
CA ARG A 73 -5.23 -13.82 -3.72
C ARG A 73 -6.35 -13.60 -4.73
N GLY A 74 -6.35 -12.47 -5.43
CA GLY A 74 -7.58 -11.99 -6.08
C GLY A 74 -8.66 -11.65 -5.05
N ARG A 75 -9.76 -11.00 -5.47
CA ARG A 75 -10.92 -10.87 -4.56
C ARG A 75 -11.43 -12.28 -4.26
N PRO A 76 -11.64 -12.68 -2.99
CA PRO A 76 -12.26 -13.97 -2.70
C PRO A 76 -13.58 -14.04 -3.47
N PRO A 77 -13.94 -15.22 -4.01
CA PRO A 77 -15.14 -15.36 -4.82
C PRO A 77 -16.30 -14.77 -4.04
N SER A 78 -16.91 -13.73 -4.61
CA SER A 78 -18.14 -13.12 -4.12
C SER A 78 -19.18 -14.22 -4.15
N SER A 79 -19.35 -14.91 -3.03
CA SER A 79 -20.44 -15.85 -2.86
C SER A 79 -21.72 -15.02 -2.83
N SER A 80 -22.52 -15.15 -3.89
CA SER A 80 -23.96 -14.89 -3.89
C SER A 80 -24.62 -16.08 -4.56
#